data_AF-A0A971H581-F1
#
_entry.id   AF-A0A971H581-F1
#
_cell.length_a   1.000
_cell.length_b   1.000
_cell.length_c   1.000
_cell.angle_alpha   90.00
_cell.angle_beta   90.00
_cell.angle_gamma   90.00
#
_symmetry.space_group_name_H-M   'P 1'
#
loop_
_entity.id
_entity.type
_entity.pdbx_description
1 polymer ?
#
loop_
_entity_poly.entity_id
_entity_poly.type
_entity_poly.pdbx_seq_one_letter_code
_entity_poly.pdbx_strand_id
1 'polypeptide(L)'
;LEFQVRDSIAKSWVWDMEASIQNRVLHGYFQSDAGLITYRFTNLKPGSSVLTVSAPHYRSVEVPVDLKRGTNRLIDPIELTALDIPELADFYAFEKATAEGWDITLRPITSDLMAVMMHPVLDIWVGARVYDWNPALNQTAEELAKRPVVYLGPLEWRWDSIPESQFRYTATLPFSKLRNQTGSSYVFEYLILVPDPDKIDSAEYEKIIKTIESLDHDQIDDYIETLRGSVSLHTDISWNVGRSK
;
A
#
# COMPACT_ATOMS: atom_id res chain seq x y z
N LEU A 1 -11.01 -28.08 12.02
CA LEU A 1 -11.44 -26.84 11.33
C LEU A 1 -10.29 -26.40 10.45
N GLU A 2 -10.52 -26.33 9.15
CA GLU A 2 -9.60 -25.81 8.15
C GLU A 2 -10.08 -24.45 7.66
N PHE A 3 -9.17 -23.51 7.50
CA PHE A 3 -9.48 -22.15 7.06
C PHE A 3 -8.24 -21.50 6.44
N GLN A 4 -8.45 -20.43 5.68
CA GLN A 4 -7.41 -19.57 5.15
C GLN A 4 -7.66 -18.15 5.64
N VAL A 5 -6.58 -17.37 5.74
CA VAL A 5 -6.63 -15.95 6.10
C VAL A 5 -5.88 -15.17 5.03
N ARG A 6 -6.42 -14.02 4.62
CA ARG A 6 -5.77 -13.15 3.66
C ARG A 6 -5.98 -11.68 3.99
N ASP A 7 -5.09 -10.85 3.50
CA ASP A 7 -5.24 -9.40 3.49
C ASP A 7 -6.37 -8.97 2.54
N SER A 8 -7.19 -7.98 2.93
CA SER A 8 -8.33 -7.54 2.13
C SER A 8 -7.95 -6.76 0.87
N ILE A 9 -6.75 -6.17 0.80
CA ILE A 9 -6.26 -5.36 -0.32
C ILE A 9 -5.36 -6.19 -1.24
N ALA A 10 -4.23 -6.69 -0.74
CA ALA A 10 -3.29 -7.47 -1.54
C ALA A 10 -3.80 -8.88 -1.87
N LYS A 11 -4.84 -9.36 -1.18
CA LYS A 11 -5.35 -10.75 -1.27
C LYS A 11 -4.26 -11.81 -1.02
N SER A 12 -3.20 -11.41 -0.32
CA SER A 12 -2.03 -12.20 0.03
C SER A 12 -2.11 -12.69 1.48
N TRP A 13 -1.12 -13.45 1.92
CA TRP A 13 -0.99 -13.92 3.30
C TRP A 13 -0.83 -12.75 4.29
N VAL A 14 -1.18 -12.95 5.56
CA VAL A 14 -1.08 -11.94 6.63
C VAL A 14 0.07 -12.26 7.57
N TRP A 15 0.92 -11.28 7.84
CA TRP A 15 2.05 -11.42 8.77
C TRP A 15 1.61 -11.42 10.23
N ASP A 16 2.30 -12.26 11.01
CA ASP A 16 2.11 -12.38 12.46
C ASP A 16 0.64 -12.58 12.87
N MET A 17 -0.06 -13.46 12.16
CA MET A 17 -1.46 -13.73 12.41
C MET A 17 -1.63 -14.66 13.61
N GLU A 18 -2.58 -14.35 14.48
CA GLU A 18 -3.05 -15.22 15.54
C GLU A 18 -4.51 -15.63 15.27
N ALA A 19 -4.78 -16.93 15.34
CA ALA A 19 -6.13 -17.47 15.34
C ALA A 19 -6.39 -18.20 16.66
N SER A 20 -7.59 -18.05 17.22
CA SER A 20 -7.98 -18.74 18.45
C SER A 20 -9.40 -19.27 18.42
N ILE A 21 -9.60 -20.44 19.02
CA ILE A 21 -10.90 -21.11 19.16
C ILE A 21 -10.85 -22.14 20.30
N GLN A 22 -11.89 -22.19 21.14
CA GLN A 22 -11.99 -23.14 22.27
C GLN A 22 -10.72 -23.18 23.17
N ASN A 23 -10.19 -22.01 23.55
CA ASN A 23 -8.96 -21.85 24.35
C ASN A 23 -7.71 -22.45 23.71
N ARG A 24 -7.69 -22.57 22.38
CA ARG A 24 -6.53 -22.98 21.60
C ARG A 24 -6.11 -21.81 20.73
N VAL A 25 -4.80 -21.67 20.57
CA VAL A 25 -4.20 -20.61 19.77
C VAL A 25 -3.33 -21.25 18.70
N LEU A 26 -3.35 -20.66 17.51
CA LEU A 26 -2.49 -20.96 16.39
C LEU A 26 -1.84 -19.65 15.97
N HIS A 27 -0.53 -19.66 15.76
CA HIS A 27 0.20 -18.53 15.19
C HIS A 27 0.65 -18.83 13.76
N GLY A 28 0.44 -17.88 12.86
CA GLY A 28 0.85 -17.88 11.47
C GLY A 28 1.95 -16.85 11.23
N TYR A 29 3.21 -17.29 11.32
CA TYR A 29 4.39 -16.45 11.05
C TYR A 29 4.94 -16.61 9.62
N PHE A 30 4.33 -17.48 8.80
CA PHE A 30 4.96 -17.93 7.56
C PHE A 30 4.61 -17.03 6.37
N GLN A 31 5.65 -16.39 5.83
CA GLN A 31 5.69 -15.89 4.46
C GLN A 31 5.65 -17.09 3.49
N SER A 32 4.76 -17.08 2.50
CA SER A 32 4.62 -18.16 1.50
C SER A 32 4.55 -17.58 0.10
N ASP A 33 5.51 -17.97 -0.75
CA ASP A 33 5.52 -17.74 -2.18
C ASP A 33 4.52 -18.62 -2.94
N ALA A 34 4.10 -19.74 -2.34
CA ALA A 34 3.11 -20.67 -2.88
C ALA A 34 1.64 -20.22 -2.72
N GLY A 35 1.41 -18.99 -2.21
CA GLY A 35 0.09 -18.43 -1.97
C GLY A 35 -0.48 -18.72 -0.57
N LEU A 36 -1.81 -18.65 -0.43
CA LEU A 36 -2.49 -18.70 0.86
C LEU A 36 -2.32 -20.05 1.58
N ILE A 37 -1.87 -19.97 2.84
CA ILE A 37 -1.67 -21.13 3.70
C ILE A 37 -3.01 -21.58 4.29
N THR A 38 -3.27 -22.89 4.26
CA THR A 38 -4.41 -23.48 5.00
C THR A 38 -4.00 -23.79 6.43
N TYR A 39 -4.64 -23.13 7.38
CA TYR A 39 -4.48 -23.38 8.81
C TYR A 39 -5.46 -24.45 9.29
N ARG A 40 -5.06 -25.22 10.30
CA ARG A 40 -5.86 -26.34 10.79
C ARG A 40 -5.86 -26.45 12.32
N PHE A 41 -7.03 -26.33 12.92
CA PHE A 41 -7.29 -26.81 14.27
C PHE A 41 -7.79 -28.25 14.25
N THR A 42 -7.18 -29.12 15.05
CA THR A 42 -7.60 -30.52 15.26
C THR A 42 -8.17 -30.71 16.67
N ASN A 43 -8.87 -31.83 16.91
CA ASN A 43 -9.38 -32.21 18.24
C ASN A 43 -10.28 -31.16 18.93
N LEU A 44 -11.09 -30.43 18.15
CA LEU A 44 -12.09 -29.49 18.65
C LEU A 44 -13.35 -30.23 19.13
N LYS A 45 -14.03 -29.70 20.15
CA LYS A 45 -15.32 -30.21 20.62
C LYS A 45 -16.41 -29.81 19.60
N PRO A 46 -17.31 -30.74 19.21
CA PRO A 46 -18.48 -30.37 18.40
C PRO A 46 -19.40 -29.38 19.12
N GLY A 47 -20.14 -28.60 18.34
CA GLY A 47 -21.04 -27.54 18.83
C GLY A 47 -20.67 -26.16 18.27
N SER A 48 -21.48 -25.16 18.62
CA SER A 48 -21.24 -23.77 18.22
C SER A 48 -20.03 -23.20 18.95
N SER A 49 -19.21 -22.45 18.22
CA SER A 49 -18.01 -21.80 18.73
C SER A 49 -17.71 -20.54 17.91
N VAL A 50 -16.69 -19.78 18.30
CA VAL A 50 -16.23 -18.59 17.59
C VAL A 50 -14.74 -18.77 17.31
N LEU A 51 -14.37 -18.63 16.04
CA LEU A 51 -12.99 -18.50 15.60
C LEU A 51 -12.65 -17.02 15.59
N THR A 52 -11.73 -16.58 16.44
CA THR A 52 -11.19 -15.22 16.40
C THR A 52 -9.89 -15.23 15.61
N VAL A 53 -9.72 -14.29 14.70
CA VAL A 53 -8.48 -14.10 13.92
C VAL A 53 -8.04 -12.65 14.08
N SER A 54 -6.76 -12.44 14.34
CA SER A 54 -6.16 -11.12 14.56
C SER A 54 -4.73 -11.09 14.02
N ALA A 55 -4.21 -9.90 13.77
CA ALA A 55 -2.81 -9.65 13.46
C ALA A 55 -2.47 -8.21 13.87
N PRO A 56 -1.20 -7.88 14.16
CA PRO A 56 -0.79 -6.50 14.45
C PRO A 56 -1.23 -5.54 13.35
N HIS A 57 -1.79 -4.39 13.73
CA HIS A 57 -2.26 -3.36 12.79
C HIS A 57 -3.37 -3.81 11.82
N TYR A 58 -4.08 -4.90 12.16
CA TYR A 58 -5.27 -5.36 11.47
C TYR A 58 -6.49 -5.32 12.38
N ARG A 59 -7.68 -5.12 11.79
CA ARG A 59 -8.95 -5.33 12.48
C ARG A 59 -9.13 -6.82 12.77
N SER A 60 -9.38 -7.15 14.03
CA SER A 60 -9.72 -8.52 14.44
C SER A 60 -11.09 -8.93 13.90
N VAL A 61 -11.22 -10.20 13.51
CA VAL A 61 -12.45 -10.77 12.95
C VAL A 61 -12.90 -11.97 13.80
N GLU A 62 -14.18 -11.98 14.14
CA GLU A 62 -14.83 -13.11 14.81
C GLU A 62 -15.74 -13.84 13.82
N VAL A 63 -15.49 -15.14 13.63
CA VAL A 63 -16.25 -16.00 12.73
C VAL A 63 -17.00 -17.04 13.55
N PRO A 64 -18.35 -16.94 13.65
CA PRO A 64 -19.16 -17.99 14.23
C PRO A 64 -19.03 -19.28 13.42
N VAL A 65 -18.79 -20.40 14.10
CA VAL A 65 -18.63 -21.72 13.47
C VAL A 65 -19.43 -22.79 14.19
N ASP A 66 -20.16 -23.59 13.42
CA ASP A 66 -20.86 -24.78 13.94
C ASP A 66 -20.06 -26.04 13.65
N LEU A 67 -19.36 -26.54 14.67
CA LEU A 67 -18.43 -27.65 14.54
C LEU A 67 -19.16 -28.99 14.61
N LYS A 68 -19.07 -29.77 13.54
CA LYS A 68 -19.54 -31.16 13.48
C LYS A 68 -18.41 -32.13 13.85
N ARG A 69 -18.76 -33.39 14.15
CA ARG A 69 -17.76 -34.45 14.23
C ARG A 69 -17.11 -34.65 12.86
N GLY A 70 -15.79 -34.82 12.82
CA GLY A 70 -15.02 -34.98 11.59
C GLY A 70 -14.42 -33.67 11.07
N THR A 71 -14.25 -33.58 9.75
CA THR A 71 -13.61 -32.42 9.10
C THR A 71 -14.61 -31.29 8.93
N ASN A 72 -14.22 -30.11 9.39
CA ASN A 72 -14.95 -28.85 9.19
C ASN A 72 -14.03 -27.91 8.41
N ARG A 73 -14.57 -27.19 7.42
CA ARG A 73 -13.81 -26.28 6.55
C ARG A 73 -14.59 -25.01 6.30
N LEU A 74 -13.93 -23.87 6.42
CA LEU A 74 -14.41 -22.60 5.87
C LEU A 74 -14.02 -22.56 4.39
N ILE A 75 -15.00 -22.29 3.53
CA ILE A 75 -14.81 -22.28 2.07
C ILE A 75 -14.09 -21.01 1.67
N ASP A 76 -14.61 -19.86 2.12
CA ASP A 76 -14.05 -18.57 1.81
C ASP A 76 -12.92 -18.20 2.79
N PRO A 77 -11.83 -17.60 2.31
CA PRO A 77 -10.80 -17.04 3.19
C PRO A 77 -11.38 -15.96 4.10
N ILE A 78 -10.89 -15.92 5.34
CA ILE A 78 -11.16 -14.82 6.26
C ILE A 78 -10.31 -13.63 5.82
N GLU A 79 -10.97 -12.51 5.51
CA GLU A 79 -10.26 -11.28 5.14
C GLU A 79 -9.96 -10.44 6.38
N LEU A 80 -8.71 -9.98 6.50
CA LEU A 80 -8.31 -9.00 7.50
C LEU A 80 -8.05 -7.66 6.81
N THR A 81 -8.63 -6.60 7.37
CA THR A 81 -8.44 -5.23 6.92
C THR A 81 -7.39 -4.54 7.77
N ALA A 82 -6.34 -4.07 7.11
CA ALA A 82 -5.30 -3.25 7.72
C ALA A 82 -5.90 -1.96 8.29
N LEU A 83 -5.40 -1.50 9.44
CA LEU A 83 -5.84 -0.29 10.10
C LEU A 83 -4.86 0.86 9.85
N ASP A 84 -3.57 0.58 10.00
CA ASP A 84 -2.49 1.55 9.91
C ASP A 84 -1.16 0.88 9.55
N ILE A 85 -0.15 1.68 9.21
CA ILE A 85 1.24 1.21 9.15
C ILE A 85 1.91 1.64 10.46
N PRO A 86 2.57 0.72 11.20
CA PRO A 86 3.21 1.04 12.46
C PRO A 86 4.19 2.20 12.32
N GLU A 87 4.01 3.21 13.19
CA GLU A 87 4.90 4.37 13.30
C GLU A 87 5.10 5.14 12.00
N LEU A 88 4.14 5.03 11.06
CA LEU A 88 4.20 5.74 9.79
C LEU A 88 4.32 7.25 10.00
N ALA A 89 5.44 7.81 9.56
CA ALA A 89 5.66 9.25 9.49
C ALA A 89 5.54 9.75 8.06
N ASP A 90 6.15 9.06 7.09
CA ASP A 90 6.12 9.45 5.69
C ASP A 90 6.40 8.29 4.73
N PHE A 91 6.51 8.58 3.43
CA PHE A 91 6.99 7.66 2.41
C PHE A 91 8.19 8.24 1.66
N TYR A 92 9.15 7.38 1.32
CA TYR A 92 10.20 7.70 0.35
C TYR A 92 10.02 6.92 -0.95
N ALA A 93 10.13 7.62 -2.06
CA ALA A 93 10.13 7.09 -3.40
C ALA A 93 11.56 6.83 -3.90
N PHE A 94 11.73 5.74 -4.62
CA PHE A 94 13.00 5.36 -5.23
C PHE A 94 12.76 4.91 -6.66
N GLU A 95 13.33 5.61 -7.62
CA GLU A 95 13.20 5.30 -9.04
C GLU A 95 14.41 4.52 -9.54
N LYS A 96 14.15 3.42 -10.23
CA LYS A 96 15.15 2.66 -10.96
C LYS A 96 14.79 2.70 -12.44
N ALA A 97 15.66 3.31 -13.23
CA ALA A 97 15.46 3.33 -14.67
C ALA A 97 15.56 1.92 -15.27
N THR A 98 14.63 1.61 -16.17
CA THR A 98 14.60 0.38 -16.96
C THR A 98 14.72 0.73 -18.45
N ALA A 99 14.63 -0.27 -19.33
CA ALA A 99 14.61 -0.02 -20.77
C ALA A 99 13.31 0.67 -21.24
N GLU A 100 12.21 0.45 -20.52
CA GLU A 100 10.87 0.86 -20.95
C GLU A 100 10.30 2.03 -20.12
N GLY A 101 10.95 2.40 -19.01
CA GLY A 101 10.46 3.41 -18.09
C GLY A 101 11.24 3.49 -16.79
N TRP A 102 10.52 3.68 -15.70
CA TRP A 102 11.04 3.58 -14.34
C TRP A 102 10.21 2.60 -13.50
N ASP A 103 10.91 1.75 -12.76
CA ASP A 103 10.34 1.04 -11.62
C ASP A 103 10.48 1.94 -10.40
N ILE A 104 9.37 2.21 -9.73
CA ILE A 104 9.26 3.10 -8.58
C ILE A 104 8.97 2.22 -7.37
N THR A 105 9.76 2.37 -6.32
CA THR A 105 9.50 1.73 -5.02
C THR A 105 9.13 2.80 -4.02
N LEU A 106 7.98 2.65 -3.35
CA LEU A 106 7.61 3.48 -2.21
C LEU A 106 7.84 2.70 -0.92
N ARG A 107 8.56 3.32 0.02
CA ARG A 107 8.85 2.75 1.33
C ARG A 107 8.25 3.64 2.40
N PRO A 108 7.33 3.13 3.23
CA PRO A 108 6.94 3.87 4.41
C PRO A 108 8.12 3.95 5.38
N ILE A 109 8.24 5.10 6.03
CA ILE A 109 9.30 5.42 6.98
C ILE A 109 8.73 5.92 8.29
N THR A 110 9.50 5.69 9.34
CA THR A 110 9.26 6.21 10.69
C THR A 110 9.84 7.62 10.85
N SER A 111 9.52 8.26 11.97
CA SER A 111 9.99 9.64 12.27
C SER A 111 11.52 9.77 12.43
N ASP A 112 12.22 8.67 12.70
CA ASP A 112 13.68 8.57 12.71
C ASP A 112 14.28 8.18 11.34
N LEU A 113 13.47 8.26 10.27
CA LEU A 113 13.84 8.01 8.87
C LEU A 113 14.25 6.56 8.58
N MET A 114 13.75 5.62 9.39
CA MET A 114 13.97 4.19 9.19
C MET A 114 12.84 3.59 8.36
N ALA A 115 13.15 2.62 7.51
CA ALA A 115 12.13 1.91 6.74
C ALA A 115 11.26 1.05 7.67
N VAL A 116 9.94 1.12 7.52
CA VAL A 116 9.02 0.20 8.19
C VAL A 116 9.11 -1.15 7.48
N MET A 117 9.71 -2.13 8.14
CA MET A 117 10.14 -3.38 7.50
C MET A 117 9.00 -4.38 7.26
N MET A 118 8.10 -4.48 8.24
CA MET A 118 6.98 -5.42 8.26
C MET A 118 5.74 -4.62 8.66
N HIS A 119 4.87 -4.38 7.69
CA HIS A 119 3.65 -3.63 7.88
C HIS A 119 2.51 -4.23 7.05
N PRO A 120 1.26 -4.02 7.46
CA PRO A 120 0.13 -4.39 6.63
C PRO A 120 0.08 -3.52 5.36
N VAL A 121 -0.58 -4.02 4.32
CA VAL A 121 -0.84 -3.21 3.13
C VAL A 121 -2.05 -2.31 3.37
N LEU A 122 -1.91 -1.03 3.09
CA LEU A 122 -3.01 -0.07 3.06
C LEU A 122 -3.43 0.19 1.62
N ASP A 123 -4.70 0.54 1.42
CA ASP A 123 -5.25 0.93 0.13
C ASP A 123 -4.85 2.38 -0.20
N ILE A 124 -3.57 2.60 -0.47
CA ILE A 124 -3.05 3.94 -0.76
C ILE A 124 -3.40 4.35 -2.19
N TRP A 125 -3.46 5.65 -2.44
CA TRP A 125 -3.41 6.19 -3.81
C TRP A 125 -2.10 6.92 -4.01
N VAL A 126 -1.50 6.76 -5.19
CA VAL A 126 -0.20 7.36 -5.53
C VAL A 126 -0.36 8.12 -6.83
N GLY A 127 -0.20 9.43 -6.76
CA GLY A 127 -0.07 10.32 -7.92
C GLY A 127 1.38 10.69 -8.14
N ALA A 128 1.74 10.93 -9.39
CA ALA A 128 3.02 11.55 -9.71
C ALA A 128 2.84 12.69 -10.72
N ARG A 129 3.65 13.71 -10.52
CA ARG A 129 3.90 14.77 -11.50
C ARG A 129 5.36 14.73 -11.88
N VAL A 130 5.63 14.66 -13.18
CA VAL A 130 6.99 14.54 -13.70
C VAL A 130 7.28 15.72 -14.60
N TYR A 131 8.46 16.29 -14.43
CA TYR A 131 8.98 17.38 -15.23
C TYR A 131 10.23 16.93 -15.96
N ASP A 132 10.38 17.44 -17.17
CA ASP A 132 11.65 17.32 -17.87
C ASP A 132 12.72 18.15 -17.14
N TRP A 133 13.95 17.66 -17.02
CA TRP A 133 15.00 18.31 -16.24
C TRP A 133 16.38 18.20 -16.89
N ASN A 134 17.22 19.19 -16.61
CA ASN A 134 18.62 19.16 -17.03
C ASN A 134 19.52 19.63 -15.87
N PRO A 135 20.21 18.70 -15.17
CA PRO A 135 21.05 19.03 -14.02
C PRO A 135 22.25 19.93 -14.36
N ALA A 136 22.63 20.03 -15.64
CA ALA A 136 23.74 20.88 -16.07
C ALA A 136 23.37 22.37 -16.10
N LEU A 137 22.09 22.70 -15.96
CA LEU A 137 21.62 24.08 -15.84
C LEU A 137 21.44 24.36 -14.34
N ASN A 138 22.01 25.46 -13.82
CA ASN A 138 21.88 25.90 -12.42
C ASN A 138 20.45 26.35 -12.12
N GLN A 139 19.52 25.39 -12.09
CA GLN A 139 18.09 25.65 -12.02
C GLN A 139 17.56 25.49 -10.59
N THR A 140 16.57 26.29 -10.25
CA THR A 140 15.93 26.44 -8.94
C THR A 140 14.53 25.80 -8.92
N ALA A 141 13.96 25.59 -7.73
CA ALA A 141 12.58 25.14 -7.58
C ALA A 141 11.57 26.11 -8.21
N GLU A 142 11.85 27.41 -8.19
CA GLU A 142 11.01 28.43 -8.86
C GLU A 142 11.01 28.28 -10.40
N GLU A 143 12.08 27.74 -10.98
CA GLU A 143 12.14 27.45 -12.40
C GLU A 143 11.45 26.12 -12.74
N LEU A 144 11.47 25.14 -11.84
CA LEU A 144 10.69 23.91 -11.97
C LEU A 144 9.20 24.22 -12.10
N ALA A 145 8.67 25.12 -11.26
CA ALA A 145 7.26 25.54 -11.30
C ALA A 145 6.82 26.15 -12.64
N LYS A 146 7.76 26.61 -13.47
CA LYS A 146 7.49 27.18 -14.81
C LYS A 146 7.67 26.16 -15.93
N ARG A 147 8.18 24.96 -15.63
CA ARG A 147 8.41 23.93 -16.64
C ARG A 147 7.12 23.21 -17.00
N PRO A 148 6.98 22.79 -18.28
CA PRO A 148 5.87 21.96 -18.67
C PRO A 148 5.97 20.59 -17.99
N VAL A 149 4.84 20.15 -17.45
CA VAL A 149 4.67 18.80 -16.92
C VAL A 149 4.66 17.81 -18.08
N VAL A 150 5.54 16.80 -18.02
CA VAL A 150 5.61 15.72 -19.02
C VAL A 150 4.73 14.53 -18.66
N TYR A 151 4.37 14.39 -17.38
CA TYR A 151 3.38 13.43 -16.92
C TYR A 151 2.68 13.93 -15.66
N LEU A 152 1.37 13.74 -15.60
CA LEU A 152 0.53 13.96 -14.43
C LEU A 152 -0.50 12.85 -14.39
N GLY A 153 -0.55 12.11 -13.28
CA GLY A 153 -1.59 11.12 -13.09
C GLY A 153 -1.24 10.05 -12.07
N PRO A 154 -2.11 9.05 -11.93
CA PRO A 154 -1.95 7.98 -10.97
C PRO A 154 -0.89 6.97 -11.40
N LEU A 155 -0.13 6.50 -10.42
CA LEU A 155 0.77 5.36 -10.54
C LEU A 155 0.06 4.11 -10.04
N GLU A 156 -0.18 3.18 -10.97
CA GLU A 156 -0.68 1.85 -10.63
C GLU A 156 0.39 1.10 -9.83
N TRP A 157 0.14 0.96 -8.53
CA TRP A 157 1.03 0.25 -7.63
C TRP A 157 0.56 -1.18 -7.38
N ARG A 158 1.48 -2.00 -6.91
CA ARG A 158 1.25 -3.34 -6.37
C ARG A 158 2.02 -3.51 -5.07
N TRP A 159 1.47 -4.35 -4.20
CA TRP A 159 2.11 -4.74 -2.97
C TRP A 159 3.09 -5.89 -3.21
N ASP A 160 4.33 -5.72 -2.80
CA ASP A 160 5.34 -6.79 -2.79
C ASP A 160 5.49 -7.33 -1.36
N SER A 161 4.91 -8.52 -1.15
CA SER A 161 4.98 -9.27 0.10
C SER A 161 5.92 -10.48 0.01
N ILE A 162 6.88 -10.48 -0.93
CA ILE A 162 7.79 -11.62 -1.14
C ILE A 162 8.64 -11.84 0.13
N PRO A 163 8.85 -13.10 0.58
CA PRO A 163 9.54 -13.38 1.84
C PRO A 163 10.94 -12.76 1.98
N GLU A 164 11.66 -12.64 0.87
CA GLU A 164 13.04 -12.15 0.81
C GLU A 164 13.11 -10.62 0.68
N SER A 165 11.97 -9.95 0.51
CA SER A 165 11.88 -8.50 0.37
C SER A 165 11.43 -7.82 1.67
N GLN A 166 11.92 -6.61 1.89
CA GLN A 166 11.23 -5.66 2.77
C GLN A 166 9.91 -5.33 2.10
N PHE A 167 8.82 -5.40 2.87
CA PHE A 167 7.50 -5.11 2.35
C PHE A 167 7.45 -3.69 1.79
N ARG A 168 6.86 -3.55 0.60
CA ARG A 168 6.89 -2.28 -0.13
C ARG A 168 5.81 -2.19 -1.20
N TYR A 169 5.50 -0.97 -1.56
CA TYR A 169 4.70 -0.68 -2.74
C TYR A 169 5.63 -0.50 -3.93
N THR A 170 5.26 -1.06 -5.08
CA THR A 170 6.00 -0.89 -6.34
C THR A 170 5.06 -0.43 -7.43
N ALA A 171 5.50 0.51 -8.26
CA ALA A 171 4.77 0.98 -9.43
C ALA A 171 5.70 1.08 -10.63
N THR A 172 5.15 1.11 -11.83
CA THR A 172 5.95 1.31 -13.06
C THR A 172 5.39 2.48 -13.85
N LEU A 173 6.26 3.44 -14.18
CA LEU A 173 5.94 4.53 -15.10
C LEU A 173 6.65 4.30 -16.44
N PRO A 174 5.94 3.79 -17.47
CA PRO A 174 6.54 3.58 -18.78
C PRO A 174 6.78 4.92 -19.51
N PHE A 175 7.87 5.00 -20.27
CA PHE A 175 8.18 6.18 -21.09
C PHE A 175 7.08 6.52 -22.08
N SER A 176 6.30 5.53 -22.55
CA SER A 176 5.17 5.76 -23.45
C SER A 176 4.07 6.65 -22.88
N LYS A 177 3.98 6.79 -21.54
CA LYS A 177 3.05 7.72 -20.87
C LYS A 177 3.59 9.16 -20.80
N LEU A 178 4.88 9.39 -21.06
CA LEU A 178 5.47 10.73 -21.02
C LEU A 178 5.25 11.51 -22.32
N ARG A 179 4.89 12.79 -22.18
CA ARG A 179 4.80 13.75 -23.28
C ARG A 179 6.15 14.45 -23.50
N ASN A 180 6.48 14.79 -24.75
CA ASN A 180 7.58 15.69 -25.11
C ASN A 180 8.91 15.42 -24.38
N GLN A 181 9.43 14.20 -24.54
CA GLN A 181 10.64 13.73 -23.86
C GLN A 181 11.90 14.36 -24.47
N THR A 182 12.48 15.40 -23.85
CA THR A 182 13.61 16.12 -24.44
C THR A 182 14.85 16.23 -23.58
N GLY A 183 14.74 16.09 -22.26
CA GLY A 183 15.86 16.25 -21.34
C GLY A 183 16.53 14.94 -20.95
N SER A 184 17.69 15.14 -20.34
CA SER A 184 18.62 14.10 -19.91
C SER A 184 18.28 13.53 -18.52
N SER A 185 17.38 14.18 -17.78
CA SER A 185 16.92 13.75 -16.45
C SER A 185 15.52 14.28 -16.20
N TYR A 186 14.93 13.89 -15.06
CA TYR A 186 13.57 14.24 -14.68
C TYR A 186 13.52 14.63 -13.20
N VAL A 187 12.50 15.40 -12.85
CA VAL A 187 12.08 15.60 -11.45
C VAL A 187 10.72 14.94 -11.27
N PHE A 188 10.58 14.15 -10.22
CA PHE A 188 9.33 13.50 -9.84
C PHE A 188 8.83 14.13 -8.55
N GLU A 189 7.58 14.60 -8.55
CA GLU A 189 6.84 14.99 -7.36
C GLU A 189 5.76 13.94 -7.12
N TYR A 190 5.75 13.34 -5.93
CA TYR A 190 4.80 12.32 -5.52
C TYR A 190 3.75 12.89 -4.58
N LEU A 191 2.51 12.44 -4.78
CA LEU A 191 1.38 12.69 -3.90
C LEU A 191 0.84 11.34 -3.45
N ILE A 192 0.89 11.05 -2.15
CA ILE A 192 0.51 9.75 -1.60
C ILE A 192 -0.61 9.97 -0.57
N LEU A 193 -1.76 9.37 -0.84
CA LEU A 193 -2.93 9.44 0.02
C LEU A 193 -3.08 8.13 0.76
N VAL A 194 -3.28 8.23 2.07
CA VAL A 194 -3.49 7.09 2.95
C VAL A 194 -4.87 7.25 3.61
N PRO A 195 -5.84 6.36 3.31
CA PRO A 195 -7.15 6.44 3.94
C PRO A 195 -7.10 5.92 5.38
N ASP A 196 -7.95 6.47 6.24
CA ASP A 196 -8.25 5.90 7.55
C ASP A 196 -9.44 4.94 7.42
N PRO A 197 -9.22 3.61 7.45
CA PRO A 197 -10.25 2.60 7.20
C PRO A 197 -11.34 2.53 8.27
N ASP A 198 -11.19 3.25 9.40
CA ASP A 198 -12.27 3.42 10.39
C ASP A 198 -13.18 4.63 10.07
N LYS A 199 -12.73 5.56 9.23
CA LYS A 199 -13.45 6.81 8.94
C LYS A 199 -14.03 6.88 7.54
N ILE A 200 -13.44 6.18 6.57
CA ILE A 200 -13.83 6.27 5.17
C ILE A 200 -13.99 4.88 4.55
N ASP A 201 -15.04 4.70 3.75
CA ASP A 201 -15.23 3.50 2.94
C ASP A 201 -14.61 3.64 1.54
N SER A 202 -14.44 2.52 0.83
CA SER A 202 -13.81 2.52 -0.49
C SER A 202 -14.55 3.38 -1.52
N ALA A 203 -15.88 3.49 -1.44
CA ALA A 203 -16.66 4.24 -2.42
C ALA A 203 -16.56 5.76 -2.19
N GLU A 204 -16.45 6.19 -0.94
CA GLU A 204 -16.13 7.57 -0.58
C GLU A 204 -14.68 7.90 -0.94
N TYR A 205 -13.74 7.00 -0.65
CA TYR A 205 -12.34 7.19 -0.96
C TYR A 205 -12.08 7.33 -2.48
N GLU A 206 -12.75 6.53 -3.31
CA GLU A 206 -12.71 6.68 -4.77
C GLU A 206 -13.21 8.05 -5.25
N LYS A 207 -14.19 8.65 -4.58
CA LYS A 207 -14.68 10.00 -4.92
C LYS A 207 -13.63 11.04 -4.57
N ILE A 208 -12.98 10.91 -3.42
CA ILE A 208 -11.90 11.80 -2.99
C ILE A 208 -10.76 11.78 -4.01
N ILE A 209 -10.34 10.59 -4.45
CA ILE A 209 -9.30 10.44 -5.48
C ILE A 209 -9.71 11.17 -6.77
N LYS A 210 -10.93 10.94 -7.28
CA LYS A 210 -11.43 11.60 -8.50
C LYS A 210 -11.48 13.11 -8.37
N THR A 211 -11.82 13.63 -7.19
CA THR A 211 -11.77 15.07 -6.92
C THR A 211 -10.33 15.57 -6.98
N ILE A 212 -9.39 14.91 -6.31
CA ILE A 212 -7.96 15.29 -6.30
C ILE A 212 -7.37 15.27 -7.71
N GLU A 213 -7.70 14.28 -8.53
CA GLU A 213 -7.27 14.21 -9.93
C GLU A 213 -7.77 15.37 -10.81
N SER A 214 -8.80 16.10 -10.36
CA SER A 214 -9.37 17.26 -11.04
C SER A 214 -8.91 18.62 -10.50
N LEU A 215 -8.23 18.64 -9.35
CA LEU A 215 -7.76 19.85 -8.69
C LEU A 215 -6.40 20.31 -9.24
N ASP A 216 -6.17 21.61 -9.20
CA ASP A 216 -4.83 22.17 -9.34
C ASP A 216 -4.02 21.88 -8.06
N HIS A 217 -2.68 21.84 -8.17
CA HIS A 217 -1.82 21.37 -7.07
C HIS A 217 -1.92 22.23 -5.81
N ASP A 218 -2.03 23.54 -5.99
CA ASP A 218 -2.20 24.51 -4.91
C ASP A 218 -3.54 24.39 -4.19
N GLN A 219 -4.49 23.62 -4.73
CA GLN A 219 -5.80 23.36 -4.12
C GLN A 219 -5.86 22.02 -3.37
N ILE A 220 -4.87 21.14 -3.54
CA ILE A 220 -4.91 19.79 -2.98
C ILE A 220 -4.79 19.83 -1.46
N ASP A 221 -3.84 20.59 -0.91
CA ASP A 221 -3.64 20.69 0.53
C ASP A 221 -4.90 21.22 1.23
N ASP A 222 -5.47 22.33 0.74
CA ASP A 222 -6.72 22.91 1.23
C ASP A 222 -7.88 21.89 1.19
N TYR A 223 -7.98 21.10 0.12
CA TYR A 223 -9.00 20.07 0.01
C TYR A 223 -8.78 18.95 1.04
N ILE A 224 -7.55 18.47 1.22
CA ILE A 224 -7.22 17.44 2.23
C ILE A 224 -7.53 17.92 3.64
N GLU A 225 -7.27 19.19 3.98
CA GLU A 225 -7.63 19.76 5.28
C GLU A 225 -9.14 19.66 5.56
N THR A 226 -9.98 19.76 4.52
CA THR A 226 -11.44 19.63 4.66
C THR A 226 -11.90 18.22 5.03
N LEU A 227 -11.06 17.20 4.78
CA LEU A 227 -11.35 15.79 5.05
C LEU A 227 -11.19 15.40 6.53
N ARG A 228 -10.75 16.34 7.38
CA ARG A 228 -10.67 16.18 8.86
C ARG A 228 -9.95 14.91 9.31
N GLY A 229 -8.90 14.52 8.60
CA GLY A 229 -8.08 13.34 8.92
C GLY A 229 -8.77 12.00 8.66
N SER A 230 -9.74 11.92 7.74
CA SER A 230 -10.16 10.65 7.12
C SER A 230 -9.16 10.16 6.05
N VAL A 231 -8.30 11.05 5.58
CA VAL A 231 -7.19 10.77 4.66
C VAL A 231 -5.98 11.57 5.14
N SER A 232 -4.81 10.94 5.16
CA SER A 232 -3.52 11.58 5.36
C SER A 232 -2.83 11.80 4.03
N LEU A 233 -2.17 12.95 3.89
CA LEU A 233 -1.39 13.30 2.72
C LEU A 233 0.12 13.22 3.03
N HIS A 234 0.84 12.57 2.13
CA HIS A 234 2.29 12.42 2.13
C HIS A 234 2.85 12.88 0.78
N THR A 235 4.04 13.48 0.79
CA THR A 235 4.69 13.96 -0.44
C THR A 235 6.16 13.62 -0.45
N ASP A 236 6.71 13.41 -1.65
CA ASP A 236 8.16 13.22 -1.84
C ASP A 236 8.59 13.85 -3.16
N ILE A 237 9.86 14.23 -3.26
CA ILE A 237 10.43 14.82 -4.48
C ILE A 237 11.79 14.22 -4.82
N SER A 238 11.87 13.57 -5.97
CA SER A 238 13.09 12.97 -6.50
C SER A 238 13.68 13.85 -7.59
N TRP A 239 14.89 14.36 -7.35
CA TRP A 239 15.61 15.20 -8.30
C TRP A 239 16.58 14.38 -9.16
N ASN A 240 16.81 14.83 -10.39
CA ASN A 240 17.83 14.29 -11.29
C ASN A 240 17.66 12.80 -11.61
N VAL A 241 16.41 12.35 -11.72
CA VAL A 241 16.08 10.96 -12.08
C VAL A 241 16.48 10.72 -13.53
N GLY A 242 17.51 9.91 -13.74
CA GLY A 242 18.07 9.63 -15.07
C GLY A 242 17.32 8.55 -15.85
N ARG A 243 17.65 8.42 -17.13
CA ARG A 243 17.28 7.24 -17.95
C ARG A 243 18.38 6.18 -17.86
N SER A 244 18.01 4.92 -18.09
CA SER A 244 19.03 3.89 -18.29
C SER A 244 19.84 4.23 -19.56
N LYS A 245 21.14 4.00 -19.50
CA LYS A 245 22.04 4.18 -20.66
C LYS A 245 21.89 3.04 -21.65
#